data_AF-J9ZWT9-F1
#
_entry.id   AF-J9ZWT9-F1
#
_cell.length_a   1.000
_cell.length_b   1.000
_cell.length_c   1.000
_cell.angle_alpha   90.00
_cell.angle_beta   90.00
_cell.angle_gamma   90.00
#
_symmetry.space_group_name_H-M   'P 1'
#
loop_
_entity.id
_entity.type
_entity.pdbx_description
1 polymer ?
#
loop_
_entity_poly.entity_id
_entity_poly.type
_entity_poly.pdbx_seq_one_letter_code
_entity_poly.pdbx_strand_id
1 'polypeptide(L)'
;ATGVGWIYEYALVDRTGKHDLSQLRSLQDWFLKYELQTVAGVSEVATVGGMVKQYQVVLDPDRLRAYDLPLSRIRQAIMNANQEVGGSVIEMAEAEYMVRATGYIDELDDLRNIPITTNEHGTPVLL
;
A
#
# COMPACT_ATOMS: atom_id res chain seq x y z
N ALA A 1 -23.66 14.79 -11.68
CA ALA A 1 -25.08 14.98 -11.34
C ALA A 1 -25.19 16.21 -10.44
N THR A 2 -26.16 17.09 -10.69
CA THR A 2 -26.41 18.33 -9.92
C THR A 2 -27.15 18.02 -8.62
N GLY A 3 -26.96 18.88 -7.61
CA GLY A 3 -27.35 18.65 -6.21
C GLY A 3 -28.86 18.51 -5.98
N VAL A 4 -29.27 17.38 -5.39
CA VAL A 4 -29.88 17.19 -4.05
C VAL A 4 -29.84 15.66 -3.83
N GLY A 5 -28.86 15.15 -3.09
CA GLY A 5 -28.66 13.69 -2.90
C GLY A 5 -27.97 13.30 -1.60
N TRP A 6 -27.73 14.27 -0.72
CA TRP A 6 -27.15 14.06 0.60
C TRP A 6 -28.30 13.73 1.55
N ILE A 7 -28.54 12.44 1.76
CA ILE A 7 -29.68 11.95 2.55
C ILE A 7 -29.29 11.74 4.01
N TYR A 8 -28.07 11.29 4.26
CA TYR A 8 -27.61 10.97 5.61
C TYR A 8 -26.11 11.23 5.75
N GLU A 9 -25.74 11.85 6.87
CA GLU A 9 -24.37 12.18 7.24
C GLU A 9 -24.05 11.57 8.60
N TYR A 10 -22.84 11.01 8.73
CA TYR A 10 -22.35 10.48 10.00
C TYR A 10 -20.84 10.71 10.12
N ALA A 11 -20.34 10.61 11.34
CA ALA A 11 -18.92 10.67 11.65
C ALA A 11 -18.50 9.43 12.43
N LEU A 12 -17.34 8.88 12.08
CA LEU A 12 -16.71 7.82 12.87
C LEU A 12 -15.91 8.46 13.99
N VAL A 13 -16.16 7.99 15.22
CA VAL A 13 -15.50 8.48 16.42
C VAL A 13 -15.07 7.30 17.28
N ASP A 14 -13.81 7.33 17.74
CA ASP A 14 -13.33 6.43 18.78
C ASP A 14 -13.02 7.24 20.04
N ARG A 15 -13.81 7.03 21.09
CA ARG A 15 -13.61 7.70 22.40
C ARG A 15 -12.62 6.98 23.29
N THR A 16 -12.20 5.76 22.92
CA THR A 16 -11.23 4.97 23.67
C THR A 16 -9.78 5.34 23.33
N GLY A 17 -9.56 6.01 22.20
CA GLY A 17 -8.23 6.39 21.72
C GLY A 17 -7.40 5.23 21.19
N LYS A 18 -8.04 4.09 20.87
CA LYS A 18 -7.39 2.91 20.28
C LYS A 18 -7.23 3.02 18.77
N HIS A 19 -8.01 3.89 18.14
CA HIS A 19 -7.99 4.11 16.70
C HIS A 19 -7.65 5.54 16.33
N ASP A 20 -6.75 5.67 15.35
CA ASP A 20 -6.42 6.96 14.74
C ASP A 20 -7.33 7.28 13.54
N LEU A 21 -7.19 8.50 13.02
CA LEU A 21 -7.97 8.97 11.86
C LEU A 21 -7.76 8.11 10.61
N SER A 22 -6.58 7.51 10.45
CA SER A 22 -6.28 6.68 9.27
C SER A 22 -6.99 5.34 9.33
N GLN A 23 -7.07 4.75 10.51
CA GLN A 23 -7.79 3.50 10.74
C GLN A 23 -9.30 3.70 10.61
N LEU A 24 -9.85 4.80 11.14
CA LEU A 24 -11.27 5.15 10.96
C LEU A 24 -11.58 5.42 9.48
N ARG A 25 -10.70 6.12 8.76
CA ARG A 25 -10.85 6.35 7.32
C ARG A 25 -10.78 5.05 6.52
N SER A 26 -9.88 4.14 6.89
CA SER A 26 -9.80 2.82 6.27
C SER A 26 -11.06 2.00 6.52
N LEU A 27 -11.61 2.00 7.75
CA LEU A 27 -12.88 1.35 8.06
C LEU A 27 -14.03 1.91 7.21
N GLN A 28 -14.07 3.23 7.04
CA GLN A 28 -15.06 3.88 6.19
C GLN A 28 -14.96 3.40 4.74
N ASP A 29 -13.77 3.47 4.15
CA ASP A 29 -13.58 3.25 2.72
C ASP A 29 -13.66 1.77 2.31
N TRP A 30 -13.21 0.86 3.18
CA TRP A 30 -13.07 -0.57 2.87
C TRP A 30 -14.14 -1.47 3.48
N PHE A 31 -15.02 -0.93 4.34
CA PHE A 31 -16.11 -1.69 4.94
C PHE A 31 -17.44 -0.95 4.81
N LEU A 32 -17.60 0.16 5.54
CA LEU A 32 -18.89 0.85 5.64
C LEU A 32 -19.42 1.36 4.31
N LYS A 33 -18.53 1.91 3.46
CA LYS A 33 -18.89 2.38 2.13
C LYS A 33 -19.52 1.27 1.29
N TYR A 34 -18.91 0.08 1.27
CA TYR A 34 -19.44 -1.05 0.50
C TYR A 34 -20.78 -1.52 1.06
N GLU A 35 -20.89 -1.70 2.38
CA GLU A 35 -22.14 -2.12 3.02
C GLU A 35 -23.29 -1.14 2.71
N LEU A 36 -23.06 0.16 2.87
CA LEU A 36 -24.08 1.19 2.64
C LEU A 36 -24.46 1.33 1.16
N GLN A 37 -23.53 1.12 0.24
CA GLN A 37 -23.81 1.14 -1.20
C GLN A 37 -24.69 -0.03 -1.66
N THR A 38 -24.80 -1.11 -0.89
CA THR A 38 -25.72 -2.22 -1.22
C THR A 38 -27.18 -1.95 -0.85
N VAL A 39 -27.45 -0.90 -0.07
CA VAL A 39 -28.81 -0.56 0.36
C VAL A 39 -29.62 -0.05 -0.83
N ALA A 40 -30.83 -0.60 -1.01
CA ALA A 40 -31.71 -0.22 -2.10
C ALA A 40 -32.00 1.30 -2.10
N GLY A 41 -31.79 1.95 -3.25
CA GLY A 41 -31.97 3.39 -3.42
C GLY A 41 -30.73 4.24 -3.10
N VAL A 42 -29.62 3.64 -2.64
CA VAL A 42 -28.34 4.35 -2.46
C VAL A 42 -27.55 4.32 -3.77
N SER A 43 -27.33 5.50 -4.37
CA SER A 43 -26.52 5.62 -5.59
C SER A 43 -25.02 5.74 -5.30
N GLU A 44 -24.66 6.44 -4.23
CA GLU A 44 -23.27 6.71 -3.87
C GLU A 44 -23.14 6.96 -2.36
N VAL A 45 -22.00 6.56 -1.80
CA VAL A 45 -21.58 6.90 -0.45
C VAL A 45 -20.24 7.63 -0.57
N ALA A 46 -20.25 8.93 -0.30
CA ALA A 46 -19.06 9.78 -0.37
C ALA A 46 -18.38 9.87 0.99
N THR A 47 -17.06 9.72 1.01
CA THR A 47 -16.25 9.91 2.22
C THR A 47 -15.76 11.35 2.29
N VAL A 48 -15.99 12.02 3.43
CA VAL A 48 -15.56 13.40 3.68
C VAL A 48 -14.54 13.42 4.80
N GLY A 49 -13.40 14.08 4.57
CA GLY A 49 -12.32 14.21 5.56
C GLY A 49 -11.59 12.89 5.88
N GLY A 50 -10.95 12.84 7.05
CA GLY A 50 -10.09 11.73 7.47
C GLY A 50 -8.69 11.75 6.82
N MET A 51 -7.80 10.90 7.32
CA MET A 51 -6.44 10.75 6.78
C MET A 51 -6.34 9.41 6.04
N VAL A 52 -5.86 9.41 4.81
CA VAL A 52 -5.59 8.14 4.11
C VAL A 52 -4.25 7.60 4.63
N LYS A 53 -4.19 6.32 4.99
CA LYS A 53 -2.94 5.68 5.41
C LYS A 53 -1.92 5.77 4.28
N GLN A 54 -0.73 6.30 4.59
CA GLN A 54 0.37 6.47 3.65
C GLN A 54 1.67 6.02 4.31
N TYR A 55 2.49 5.29 3.56
CA TYR A 55 3.87 5.00 3.93
C TYR A 55 4.78 6.03 3.28
N GLN A 56 5.52 6.79 4.10
CA GLN A 56 6.39 7.86 3.63
C GLN A 56 7.84 7.47 3.83
N VAL A 57 8.59 7.41 2.73
CA VAL A 57 10.04 7.20 2.74
C VAL A 57 10.72 8.56 2.74
N VAL A 58 11.21 8.99 3.89
CA VAL A 58 11.91 10.26 4.07
C VAL A 58 13.42 10.02 3.97
N LEU A 59 14.04 10.54 2.91
CA LEU A 59 15.43 10.27 2.59
C LEU A 59 16.36 11.33 3.17
N ASP A 60 17.51 10.89 3.66
CA ASP A 60 18.61 11.74 4.13
C ASP A 60 19.57 12.07 2.97
N PRO A 61 19.66 13.34 2.54
CA PRO A 61 20.55 13.76 1.45
C PRO A 61 22.04 13.48 1.70
N ASP A 62 22.49 13.48 2.95
CA ASP A 62 23.89 13.24 3.30
C ASP A 62 24.23 11.76 3.13
N ARG A 63 23.32 10.87 3.52
CA ARG A 63 23.48 9.42 3.28
C ARG A 63 23.45 9.10 1.80
N LEU A 64 22.55 9.70 1.02
CA LEU A 64 22.52 9.51 -0.43
C LEU A 64 23.85 9.90 -1.09
N ARG A 65 24.44 11.02 -0.69
CA ARG A 65 25.76 11.45 -1.19
C ARG A 65 26.88 10.50 -0.75
N ALA A 66 26.87 10.04 0.49
CA ALA A 66 27.89 9.11 1.00
C ALA A 66 27.93 7.78 0.24
N TYR A 67 26.78 7.33 -0.29
CA TYR A 67 26.66 6.10 -1.08
C TYR A 67 26.62 6.35 -2.59
N ASP A 68 26.80 7.60 -3.06
CA ASP A 68 26.66 8.00 -4.47
C ASP A 68 25.34 7.52 -5.11
N LEU A 69 24.25 7.61 -4.34
CA LEU A 69 22.92 7.13 -4.73
C LEU A 69 22.03 8.27 -5.24
N PRO A 70 21.66 8.27 -6.53
CA PRO A 70 20.68 9.21 -7.03
C PRO A 70 19.27 8.85 -6.54
N LEU A 71 18.42 9.85 -6.32
CA LEU A 71 17.02 9.67 -5.90
C LEU A 71 16.25 8.73 -6.86
N SER A 72 16.55 8.79 -8.16
CA SER A 72 15.96 7.91 -9.17
C SER A 72 16.20 6.43 -8.89
N ARG A 73 17.35 6.07 -8.31
CA ARG A 73 17.69 4.69 -7.95
C ARG A 73 16.81 4.19 -6.81
N ILE A 74 16.58 5.01 -5.80
CA ILE A 74 15.68 4.69 -4.68
C ILE A 74 14.26 4.45 -5.19
N ARG A 75 13.73 5.36 -6.01
CA ARG A 75 12.41 5.23 -6.60
C ARG A 75 12.27 3.94 -7.41
N GLN A 76 13.28 3.60 -8.21
CA GLN A 76 13.26 2.38 -9.03
C GLN A 76 13.30 1.13 -8.15
N ALA A 77 14.09 1.12 -7.08
CA ALA A 77 14.17 0.00 -6.16
C ALA A 77 12.82 -0.26 -5.49
N ILE A 78 12.15 0.79 -4.99
CA ILE A 78 10.82 0.68 -4.40
C ILE A 78 9.78 0.16 -5.42
N MET A 79 9.80 0.68 -6.64
CA MET A 79 8.89 0.21 -7.69
C MET A 79 9.11 -1.25 -8.09
N ASN A 80 10.36 -1.71 -8.09
CA ASN A 80 10.70 -3.09 -8.45
C ASN A 80 10.41 -4.08 -7.31
N ALA A 81 10.49 -3.62 -6.06
CA ALA A 81 10.26 -4.43 -4.88
C ALA A 81 8.78 -4.63 -4.53
N ASN A 82 7.86 -3.95 -5.23
CA ASN A 82 6.42 -4.06 -5.00
C ASN A 82 5.70 -4.60 -6.26
N GLN A 83 6.03 -5.83 -6.67
CA GLN A 83 5.49 -6.46 -7.88
C GLN A 83 5.16 -7.93 -7.64
N GLU A 84 4.09 -8.40 -8.27
CA GLU A 84 3.75 -9.83 -8.36
C GLU A 84 3.91 -10.28 -9.81
N VAL A 85 4.55 -11.45 -10.02
CA VAL A 85 4.79 -12.00 -11.36
C VAL A 85 4.39 -13.48 -11.39
N GLY A 86 3.64 -13.86 -12.43
CA GLY A 86 3.31 -15.26 -12.73
C GLY A 86 4.44 -15.95 -13.50
N GLY A 87 4.82 -17.15 -13.06
CA GLY A 87 5.90 -17.97 -13.62
C GLY A 87 5.43 -19.08 -14.56
N SER A 88 4.21 -19.00 -15.10
CA SER A 88 3.56 -20.07 -15.87
C SER A 88 3.29 -21.34 -15.05
N VAL A 89 3.05 -22.47 -15.70
CA VAL A 89 2.79 -23.78 -15.09
C VAL A 89 3.95 -24.75 -15.34
N ILE A 90 4.19 -25.65 -14.39
CA ILE A 90 5.06 -26.82 -14.54
C ILE A 90 4.17 -28.05 -14.55
N GLU A 91 4.26 -28.86 -15.60
CA GLU A 91 3.57 -30.15 -15.69
C GLU A 91 4.39 -31.24 -15.00
N MET A 92 3.80 -31.94 -14.04
CA MET A 92 4.42 -33.05 -13.32
C MET A 92 3.38 -34.09 -12.94
N ALA A 93 3.62 -35.34 -13.35
CA ALA A 93 2.72 -36.48 -13.07
C ALA A 93 1.25 -36.21 -13.46
N GLU A 94 1.03 -35.76 -14.70
CA GLU A 94 -0.30 -35.43 -15.26
C GLU A 94 -1.05 -34.31 -14.48
N ALA A 95 -0.34 -33.53 -13.68
CA ALA A 95 -0.87 -32.35 -12.99
C ALA A 95 -0.09 -31.09 -13.36
N GLU A 96 -0.80 -29.96 -13.48
CA GLU A 96 -0.21 -28.63 -13.71
C GLU A 96 -0.05 -27.88 -12.38
N TYR A 97 1.18 -27.45 -12.08
CA TYR A 97 1.50 -26.64 -10.91
C TYR A 97 1.77 -25.20 -11.33
N MET A 98 0.93 -24.26 -10.88
CA MET A 98 1.13 -22.84 -11.12
C MET A 98 2.32 -22.30 -10.32
N VAL A 99 3.27 -21.68 -11.01
CA VAL A 99 4.38 -20.97 -10.40
C VAL A 99 4.00 -19.51 -10.23
N ARG A 100 4.11 -18.99 -9.01
CA ARG A 100 3.82 -17.61 -8.67
C ARG A 100 4.93 -17.06 -7.76
N ALA A 101 5.42 -15.87 -8.08
CA ALA A 101 6.32 -15.11 -7.22
C ALA A 101 5.57 -13.90 -6.67
N THR A 102 5.40 -13.84 -5.36
CA THR A 102 4.79 -12.69 -4.66
C THR A 102 5.89 -11.77 -4.15
N GLY A 103 5.69 -10.47 -4.35
CA GLY A 103 6.60 -9.43 -3.88
C GLY A 103 5.82 -8.18 -3.51
N TYR A 104 4.67 -8.34 -2.85
CA TYR A 104 3.94 -7.20 -2.29
C TYR A 104 4.60 -6.73 -1.00
N ILE A 105 4.54 -5.43 -0.78
CA ILE A 105 4.98 -4.79 0.47
C ILE A 105 3.77 -4.72 1.39
N ASP A 106 3.79 -5.51 2.47
CA ASP A 106 2.68 -5.57 3.42
C ASP A 106 3.02 -4.79 4.70
N GLU A 107 4.29 -4.82 5.12
CA GLU A 107 4.75 -4.23 6.36
C GLU A 107 5.88 -3.21 6.18
N LEU A 108 6.13 -2.43 7.23
CA LEU A 108 7.22 -1.44 7.23
C LEU A 108 8.60 -2.08 7.09
N ASP A 109 8.76 -3.30 7.58
CA ASP A 109 10.03 -4.02 7.50
C ASP A 109 10.33 -4.48 6.07
N ASP A 110 9.30 -4.76 5.25
CA ASP A 110 9.48 -5.06 3.83
C ASP A 110 10.10 -3.86 3.10
N LEU A 111 9.61 -2.64 3.38
CA LEU A 111 10.18 -1.41 2.83
C LEU A 111 11.64 -1.23 3.24
N ARG A 112 11.96 -1.44 4.52
CA ARG A 112 13.32 -1.28 5.05
C ARG A 112 14.30 -2.29 4.47
N ASN A 113 13.82 -3.47 4.11
CA ASN A 113 14.66 -4.53 3.56
C ASN A 113 14.82 -4.46 2.04
N ILE A 114 14.30 -3.42 1.37
CA ILE A 114 14.47 -3.25 -0.07
C ILE A 114 15.96 -3.01 -0.39
N PRO A 115 16.62 -3.88 -1.16
CA PRO A 115 18.00 -3.67 -1.56
C PRO A 115 18.07 -2.57 -2.64
N ILE A 116 18.89 -1.55 -2.38
CA ILE A 116 19.07 -0.41 -3.30
C ILE A 116 20.27 -0.65 -4.22
N THR A 117 21.39 -1.02 -3.62
CA THR A 117 22.66 -1.32 -4.28
C THR A 117 23.47 -2.30 -3.44
N THR A 118 24.60 -2.76 -3.96
CA THR A 118 25.55 -3.62 -3.26
C THR A 118 26.91 -2.95 -3.27
N ASN A 119 27.61 -2.95 -2.13
CA ASN A 119 28.97 -2.43 -2.07
C ASN A 119 29.98 -3.38 -2.75
N GLU A 120 31.24 -2.95 -2.88
CA GLU A 120 32.31 -3.73 -3.51
C GLU A 120 32.59 -5.08 -2.82
N HIS A 121 32.20 -5.22 -1.54
CA HIS A 121 32.37 -6.43 -0.74
C HIS A 121 31.14 -7.36 -0.76
N GLY A 122 30.13 -7.07 -1.58
CA GLY A 122 28.92 -7.90 -1.69
C GLY A 122 27.87 -7.65 -0.59
N THR A 123 28.08 -6.68 0.30
CA THR A 123 27.08 -6.31 1.32
C THR A 123 26.02 -5.39 0.72
N PRO A 124 24.72 -5.71 0.84
CA PRO A 124 23.66 -4.87 0.33
C PRO A 124 23.50 -3.59 1.15
N VAL A 125 23.22 -2.49 0.47
CA VAL A 125 22.71 -1.25 1.07
C VAL A 125 21.21 -1.28 0.93
N LEU A 126 20.53 -1.33 2.07
CA LEU A 126 19.07 -1.36 2.18
C LEU A 126 18.51 0.07 2.26
N LEU A 127 17.18 0.19 2.20
CA LEU A 127 16.46 1.48 2.22
C LEU A 127 16.59 2.24 3.55
#